data_AF-A0A2K9A0Y9-F1
#
_entry.id   AF-A0A2K9A0Y9-F1
#
_cell.length_a   1.000
_cell.length_b   1.000
_cell.length_c   1.000
_cell.angle_alpha   90.00
_cell.angle_beta   90.00
_cell.angle_gamma   90.00
#
_symmetry.space_group_name_H-M   'P 1'
#
loop_
_entity.id
_entity.type
_entity.pdbx_description
1 polymer ?
#
loop_
_entity_poly.entity_id
_entity_poly.type
_entity_poly.pdbx_seq_one_letter_code
_entity_poly.pdbx_strand_id
1 'polypeptide(L)'
;MTEKQKIIEMIKNSEEIKRYKAIEKVINDNQDLKLKINQLKTVQKQLVNAKEIQKEKSAEHFQKLYDDLLDEIEAYPLMSDYLALQGDINEMIQAIAEIIEDGINNELNSK
;
A
#
# COMPACT_ATOMS: atom_id res chain seq x y z
N MET A 1 -29.40 8.69 -0.49
CA MET A 1 -27.99 8.40 -0.18
C MET A 1 -27.97 7.64 1.13
N THR A 2 -27.39 6.44 1.17
CA THR A 2 -27.35 5.60 2.39
C THR A 2 -26.29 6.11 3.36
N GLU A 3 -26.37 5.75 4.64
CA GLU A 3 -25.34 6.14 5.64
C GLU A 3 -23.94 5.66 5.25
N LYS A 4 -23.85 4.44 4.68
CA LYS A 4 -22.61 3.92 4.05
C LYS A 4 -22.04 4.90 3.01
N GLN A 5 -22.89 5.42 2.13
CA GLN A 5 -22.44 6.34 1.08
C GLN A 5 -21.96 7.68 1.65
N LYS A 6 -22.58 8.18 2.72
CA LYS A 6 -22.14 9.42 3.37
C LYS A 6 -20.75 9.28 3.99
N ILE A 7 -20.49 8.20 4.72
CA ILE A 7 -19.17 7.95 5.33
C ILE A 7 -18.10 7.83 4.24
N ILE A 8 -18.37 7.07 3.17
CA ILE A 8 -17.44 6.92 2.05
C ILE A 8 -17.15 8.27 1.40
N GLU A 9 -18.16 9.12 1.17
CA GLU A 9 -17.94 10.44 0.57
C GLU A 9 -17.18 11.38 1.51
N MET A 10 -17.42 11.34 2.82
CA MET A 10 -16.65 12.13 3.79
C MET A 10 -15.16 11.77 3.73
N ILE A 11 -14.84 10.47 3.79
CA ILE A 11 -13.45 9.99 3.71
C ILE A 11 -12.83 10.36 2.36
N LYS A 12 -13.54 10.11 1.25
CA LYS A 12 -13.04 10.41 -0.10
C LYS A 12 -12.71 11.89 -0.32
N ASN A 13 -13.36 12.78 0.40
CA ASN A 13 -13.20 14.21 0.27
C ASN A 13 -12.11 14.80 1.19
N SER A 14 -11.45 13.98 2.02
CA SER A 14 -10.30 14.42 2.81
C SER A 14 -9.16 14.88 1.91
N GLU A 15 -8.34 15.79 2.42
CA GLU A 15 -7.19 16.31 1.69
C GLU A 15 -6.13 15.23 1.47
N GLU A 16 -5.91 14.33 2.44
CA GLU A 16 -4.95 13.23 2.27
C GLU A 16 -5.36 12.29 1.15
N ILE A 17 -6.65 11.91 1.06
CA ILE A 17 -7.14 11.03 -0.01
C ILE A 17 -7.04 11.70 -1.38
N LYS A 18 -7.30 13.00 -1.46
CA LYS A 18 -7.14 13.76 -2.72
C LYS A 18 -5.67 13.83 -3.14
N ARG A 19 -4.76 14.11 -2.20
CA ARG A 19 -3.32 14.15 -2.45
C ARG A 19 -2.79 12.76 -2.86
N TYR A 20 -3.19 11.71 -2.14
CA TYR A 20 -2.86 10.32 -2.46
C TYR A 20 -3.27 9.97 -3.89
N LYS A 21 -4.52 10.25 -4.29
CA LYS A 21 -5.01 9.97 -5.65
C LYS A 21 -4.27 10.75 -6.74
N ALA A 22 -3.86 11.98 -6.44
CA ALA A 22 -3.10 12.79 -7.37
C ALA A 22 -1.70 12.19 -7.61
N ILE A 23 -1.01 11.79 -6.55
CA ILE A 23 0.30 11.14 -6.64
C ILE A 23 0.18 9.75 -7.27
N GLU A 24 -0.83 8.96 -6.87
CA GLU A 24 -1.15 7.65 -7.43
C GLU A 24 -1.30 7.70 -8.95
N LYS A 25 -1.99 8.72 -9.47
CA LYS A 25 -2.14 8.91 -10.91
C LYS A 25 -0.78 9.14 -11.60
N VAL A 26 0.07 10.00 -11.04
CA VAL A 26 1.41 10.29 -11.58
C VAL A 26 2.30 9.04 -11.58
N ILE A 27 2.27 8.27 -10.49
CA ILE A 27 3.01 7.01 -10.36
C ILE A 27 2.50 5.99 -11.36
N ASN A 28 1.18 5.81 -11.46
CA ASN A 28 0.57 4.83 -12.36
C ASN A 28 0.73 5.20 -13.83
N ASP A 29 0.80 6.47 -14.20
CA ASP A 29 0.99 6.86 -15.60
C ASP A 29 2.44 6.63 -16.07
N ASN A 30 3.38 6.38 -15.15
CA ASN A 30 4.77 6.08 -15.49
C ASN A 30 4.95 4.62 -15.95
N GLN A 31 5.21 4.44 -17.25
CA GLN A 31 5.40 3.11 -17.86
C GLN A 31 6.67 2.41 -17.38
N ASP A 32 7.77 3.14 -17.20
CA ASP A 32 9.05 2.58 -16.75
C ASP A 32 8.92 2.02 -15.32
N LEU A 33 8.33 2.80 -14.43
CA LEU A 33 8.04 2.40 -13.05
C LEU A 33 7.13 1.17 -12.98
N LYS A 34 6.09 1.12 -13.82
CA LYS A 34 5.22 -0.06 -13.96
C LYS A 34 6.01 -1.30 -14.39
N LEU A 35 6.93 -1.17 -15.34
CA LEU A 35 7.78 -2.27 -15.77
C LEU A 35 8.69 -2.75 -14.64
N LYS A 36 9.33 -1.83 -13.91
CA LYS A 36 10.16 -2.14 -12.73
C LYS A 36 9.38 -2.87 -11.64
N ILE A 37 8.17 -2.42 -11.30
CA ILE A 37 7.30 -3.08 -10.31
C ILE A 37 6.93 -4.51 -10.76
N ASN A 38 6.65 -4.71 -12.06
CA ASN A 38 6.37 -6.05 -12.59
C ASN A 38 7.60 -6.97 -12.56
N GLN A 39 8.78 -6.42 -12.83
CA GLN A 39 10.04 -7.13 -12.69
C GLN A 39 10.30 -7.50 -11.23
N LEU A 40 10.14 -6.56 -10.29
CA LEU A 40 10.27 -6.79 -8.85
C LEU A 40 9.40 -7.96 -8.39
N LYS A 41 8.12 -8.00 -8.79
CA LYS A 41 7.20 -9.11 -8.48
C LYS A 41 7.66 -10.46 -9.04
N THR A 42 8.25 -10.44 -10.23
CA THR A 42 8.83 -11.65 -10.85
C THR A 42 10.02 -12.16 -10.05
N VAL A 43 10.95 -11.25 -9.72
CA VAL A 43 12.14 -11.57 -8.91
C VAL A 43 11.75 -12.04 -7.51
N GLN A 44 10.75 -11.42 -6.89
CA GLN A 44 10.22 -11.84 -5.59
C GLN A 44 9.71 -13.29 -5.62
N LYS A 45 8.98 -13.69 -6.66
CA LYS A 45 8.55 -15.09 -6.81
C LYS A 45 9.73 -16.05 -6.98
N GLN A 46 10.74 -15.65 -7.76
CA GLN A 46 11.95 -16.46 -7.95
C GLN A 46 12.74 -16.59 -6.65
N LEU A 47 12.85 -15.51 -5.87
CA LEU A 47 13.47 -15.47 -4.56
C LEU A 47 12.76 -16.40 -3.57
N VAL A 48 11.43 -16.30 -3.46
CA VAL A 48 10.64 -17.20 -2.60
C VAL A 48 10.86 -18.65 -3.02
N ASN A 49 10.76 -18.96 -4.32
CA ASN A 49 11.01 -20.32 -4.81
C ASN A 49 12.42 -20.83 -4.48
N ALA A 50 13.45 -20.00 -4.66
CA ALA A 50 14.83 -20.36 -4.37
C ALA A 50 15.07 -20.62 -2.87
N LYS A 51 14.41 -19.83 -2.00
CA LYS A 51 14.42 -20.04 -0.53
C LYS A 51 13.72 -21.35 -0.16
N GLU A 52 12.55 -21.64 -0.73
CA GLU A 52 11.79 -22.88 -0.49
C GLU A 52 12.60 -24.14 -0.84
N ILE A 53 13.30 -24.15 -1.98
CA ILE A 53 14.11 -25.30 -2.41
C ILE A 53 15.57 -25.24 -1.91
N GLN A 54 15.87 -24.37 -0.95
CA GLN A 54 17.17 -24.23 -0.26
C GLN A 54 18.37 -24.01 -1.21
N LYS A 55 18.17 -23.27 -2.31
CA LYS A 55 19.25 -22.88 -3.23
C LYS A 55 19.87 -21.55 -2.80
N GLU A 56 20.71 -21.57 -1.78
CA GLU A 56 21.31 -20.38 -1.16
C GLU A 56 21.93 -19.40 -2.16
N LYS A 57 22.82 -19.86 -3.05
CA LYS A 57 23.45 -18.99 -4.07
C LYS A 57 22.45 -18.31 -5.00
N SER A 58 21.36 -19.01 -5.36
CA SER A 58 20.30 -18.43 -6.19
C SER A 58 19.43 -17.46 -5.39
N ALA A 59 19.14 -17.79 -4.14
CA ALA A 59 18.41 -16.90 -3.23
C ALA A 59 19.18 -15.60 -2.99
N GLU A 60 20.49 -15.64 -2.76
CA GLU A 60 21.34 -14.45 -2.64
C GLU A 60 21.32 -13.59 -3.91
N HIS A 61 21.43 -14.23 -5.09
CA HIS A 61 21.37 -13.52 -6.36
C HIS A 61 20.03 -12.81 -6.58
N PHE A 62 18.91 -13.51 -6.35
CA PHE A 62 17.58 -12.92 -6.48
C PHE A 62 17.28 -11.89 -5.39
N GLN A 63 17.82 -12.05 -4.18
CA GLN A 63 17.71 -11.06 -3.12
C GLN A 63 18.38 -9.76 -3.55
N LYS A 64 19.63 -9.83 -4.04
CA LYS A 64 20.32 -8.65 -4.54
C LYS A 64 19.56 -7.95 -5.68
N LEU A 65 19.08 -8.71 -6.65
CA LEU A 65 18.26 -8.14 -7.75
C LEU A 65 16.96 -7.50 -7.24
N TYR A 66 16.34 -8.10 -6.22
CA TYR A 66 15.15 -7.56 -5.60
C TYR A 66 15.44 -6.24 -4.90
N ASP A 67 16.53 -6.19 -4.11
CA ASP A 67 16.93 -5.00 -3.35
C ASP A 67 17.31 -3.86 -4.31
N ASP A 68 18.11 -4.13 -5.35
CA ASP A 68 18.48 -3.14 -6.37
C ASP A 68 17.23 -2.57 -7.08
N LEU A 69 16.26 -3.42 -7.45
CA LEU A 69 15.00 -2.98 -8.07
C LEU A 69 14.13 -2.18 -7.10
N LEU A 70 14.08 -2.57 -5.82
CA LEU A 70 13.31 -1.89 -4.79
C LEU A 70 13.85 -0.48 -4.57
N ASP A 71 15.17 -0.35 -4.41
CA ASP A 71 15.85 0.94 -4.25
C ASP A 71 15.55 1.88 -5.44
N GLU A 72 15.58 1.35 -6.67
CA GLU A 72 15.23 2.14 -7.86
C GLU A 72 13.76 2.60 -7.88
N ILE A 73 12.84 1.78 -7.38
CA ILE A 73 11.41 2.11 -7.30
C ILE A 73 11.18 3.14 -6.19
N GLU A 74 11.79 2.98 -5.03
CA GLU A 74 11.67 3.89 -3.88
C GLU A 74 12.32 5.24 -4.14
N ALA A 75 13.38 5.29 -4.94
CA ALA A 75 14.02 6.53 -5.39
C ALA A 75 13.16 7.34 -6.38
N TYR A 76 12.07 6.78 -6.90
CA TYR A 76 11.18 7.51 -7.81
C TYR A 76 10.57 8.74 -7.11
N PRO A 77 10.57 9.93 -7.74
CA PRO A 77 9.98 11.12 -7.15
C PRO A 77 8.54 10.87 -6.70
N LEU A 78 8.22 11.33 -5.48
CA LEU A 78 6.92 11.16 -4.84
C LEU A 78 6.57 9.74 -4.37
N MET A 79 7.44 8.72 -4.58
CA MET A 79 7.16 7.36 -4.08
C MET A 79 7.12 7.31 -2.56
N SER A 80 8.06 7.95 -1.88
CA SER A 80 8.05 8.04 -0.41
C SER A 80 6.79 8.73 0.12
N ASP A 81 6.39 9.86 -0.49
CA ASP A 81 5.15 10.56 -0.15
C ASP A 81 3.91 9.70 -0.39
N TYR A 82 3.89 8.92 -1.47
CA TYR A 82 2.81 8.00 -1.80
C TYR A 82 2.65 6.92 -0.74
N LEU A 83 3.75 6.26 -0.34
CA LEU A 83 3.75 5.21 0.68
C LEU A 83 3.38 5.75 2.06
N ALA A 84 3.88 6.93 2.42
CA ALA A 84 3.51 7.60 3.67
C ALA A 84 1.99 7.88 3.73
N LEU A 85 1.45 8.53 2.69
CA LEU A 85 0.01 8.79 2.61
C LEU A 85 -0.82 7.49 2.61
N GLN A 86 -0.34 6.44 1.95
CA GLN A 86 -1.00 5.14 1.97
C GLN A 86 -1.07 4.56 3.39
N GLY A 87 0.01 4.72 4.17
CA GLY A 87 0.05 4.38 5.59
C GLY A 87 -0.97 5.18 6.39
N ASP A 88 -0.90 6.51 6.31
CA ASP A 88 -1.80 7.43 7.03
C ASP A 88 -3.28 7.13 6.74
N ILE A 89 -3.62 6.87 5.47
CA ILE A 89 -4.97 6.52 5.05
C ILE A 89 -5.42 5.20 5.67
N ASN A 90 -4.55 4.19 5.72
CA ASN A 90 -4.89 2.91 6.32
C ASN A 90 -5.13 3.04 7.83
N GLU A 91 -4.27 3.78 8.54
CA GLU A 91 -4.45 4.06 9.96
C GLU A 91 -5.76 4.80 10.24
N MET A 92 -6.06 5.82 9.44
CA MET A 92 -7.34 6.54 9.53
C MET A 92 -8.54 5.61 9.33
N ILE A 93 -8.50 4.72 8.33
CA ILE A 93 -9.59 3.77 8.06
C ILE A 93 -9.76 2.79 9.22
N GLN A 94 -8.67 2.29 9.79
CA GLN A 94 -8.70 1.39 10.95
C GLN A 94 -9.29 2.10 12.18
N ALA A 95 -8.84 3.32 12.49
CA ALA A 95 -9.38 4.11 13.59
C ALA A 95 -10.88 4.38 13.44
N ILE A 96 -11.36 4.69 12.23
CA ILE A 96 -12.80 4.86 11.97
C ILE A 96 -13.57 3.56 12.24
N ALA A 97 -13.02 2.41 11.81
CA ALA A 97 -13.66 1.13 12.04
C ALA A 97 -13.77 0.82 13.55
N GLU A 98 -12.70 1.04 14.31
CA GLU A 98 -12.66 0.87 15.76
C GLU A 98 -13.67 1.79 16.46
N ILE A 99 -13.72 3.08 16.10
CA ILE A 99 -14.68 4.03 16.68
C ILE A 99 -16.14 3.58 16.45
N ILE A 100 -16.44 3.08 15.26
CA ILE A 100 -17.79 2.59 14.94
C ILE A 100 -18.10 1.32 15.75
N GLU A 101 -17.17 0.38 15.82
CA GLU A 101 -17.32 -0.86 16.58
C GLU A 101 -17.52 -0.59 18.07
N ASP A 102 -16.63 0.20 18.69
CA ASP A 102 -16.69 0.58 20.09
C ASP A 102 -17.96 1.38 20.41
N GLY A 103 -18.33 2.33 19.54
CA GLY A 103 -19.54 3.13 19.71
C GLY A 103 -20.81 2.26 19.73
N ILE A 104 -20.90 1.29 18.83
CA ILE A 104 -22.03 0.34 18.80
C ILE A 104 -22.02 -0.58 20.02
N ASN A 105 -20.87 -1.15 20.35
CA ASN A 105 -20.73 -2.05 21.49
C ASN A 105 -21.09 -1.37 22.82
N ASN A 106 -20.66 -0.12 23.02
CA ASN A 106 -20.97 0.64 24.22
C ASN A 106 -22.47 0.93 24.36
N GLU A 107 -23.15 1.33 23.28
CA GLU A 107 -24.60 1.57 23.30
C GLU A 107 -25.41 0.28 23.52
N LEU A 108 -24.93 -0.86 23.00
CA LEU A 108 -25.59 -2.15 23.19
C LEU A 108 -25.39 -2.73 24.60
N ASN A 109 -24.20 -2.56 25.19
CA ASN A 109 -23.86 -3.08 26.51
C ASN A 109 -24.25 -2.14 27.67
N SER A 110 -24.70 -0.91 27.38
CA SER A 110 -25.19 0.06 28.37
C SER A 110 -26.69 -0.09 28.69
N LYS A 111 -27.31 -1.22 28.33
CA LYS A 111 -28.67 -1.63 28.74
C LYS A 111 -28.64 -2.81 29.68
#